data_AF-X0RZX3-F1
#
_entry.id   AF-X0RZX3-F1
#
_cell.length_a   1.000
_cell.length_b   1.000
_cell.length_c   1.000
_cell.angle_alpha   90.00
_cell.angle_beta   90.00
_cell.angle_gamma   90.00
#
_symmetry.space_group_name_H-M   'P 1'
#
loop_
_entity.id
_entity.type
_entity.pdbx_description
1 polymer ?
#
loop_
_entity_poly.entity_id
_entity_poly.type
_entity_poly.pdbx_seq_one_letter_code
_entity_poly.pdbx_strand_id
1 'polypeptide(L)'
;MSPIVLEPRYSTKDIPGKCIKCLAKQELGSCLKELLRGEIGNKELEAKYEALASFLKSPVSKKLCNVCERFLAEGREVIAKLYFWRGKPKYIIKLT
;
A
#
# COMPACT_ATOMS: atom_id res chain seq x y z
N MET A 1 13.34 4.53 -5.88
CA MET A 1 11.86 4.41 -5.96
C MET A 1 11.25 5.27 -4.88
N SER A 2 10.31 6.12 -5.26
CA SER A 2 9.52 6.92 -4.32
C SER A 2 8.67 6.04 -3.40
N PRO A 3 8.37 6.46 -2.17
CA PRO A 3 7.52 5.66 -1.29
C PRO A 3 6.11 5.50 -1.87
N ILE A 4 5.54 4.32 -1.70
CA ILE A 4 4.12 4.10 -2.02
C ILE A 4 3.30 4.62 -0.84
N VAL A 5 2.41 5.57 -1.10
CA VAL A 5 1.54 6.16 -0.09
C VAL A 5 0.20 5.43 -0.09
N LEU A 6 -0.21 4.93 1.08
CA LEU A 6 -1.49 4.28 1.30
C LEU A 6 -2.24 5.01 2.42
N GLU A 7 -3.45 5.46 2.14
CA GLU A 7 -4.29 6.22 3.07
C GLU A 7 -5.53 5.40 3.43
N PRO A 8 -5.42 4.47 4.40
CA PRO A 8 -6.54 3.63 4.77
C PRO A 8 -7.64 4.46 5.43
N ARG A 9 -8.90 4.08 5.18
CA ARG A 9 -10.08 4.71 5.77
C ARG A 9 -11.10 3.65 6.15
N TYR A 10 -11.95 3.96 7.12
CA TYR A 10 -13.11 3.14 7.41
C TYR A 10 -14.19 3.27 6.36
N SER A 11 -14.95 2.19 6.19
CA SER A 11 -16.22 2.26 5.48
C SER A 11 -17.22 3.00 6.36
N THR A 12 -17.79 4.05 5.80
CA THR A 12 -18.98 4.71 6.35
C THR A 12 -20.22 4.17 5.63
N LYS A 13 -21.41 4.62 6.06
CA LYS A 13 -22.66 4.30 5.35
C LYS A 13 -22.65 4.79 3.90
N ASP A 14 -21.92 5.88 3.65
CA ASP A 14 -21.94 6.59 2.38
C ASP A 14 -20.69 6.34 1.51
N ILE A 15 -19.56 5.96 2.12
CA ILE A 15 -18.27 5.83 1.41
C ILE A 15 -17.60 4.50 1.80
N PRO A 16 -17.29 3.62 0.83
CA PRO A 16 -16.51 2.41 1.10
C PRO A 16 -15.06 2.79 1.39
N GLY A 17 -14.62 2.51 2.61
CA GLY A 17 -13.24 2.65 3.02
C GLY A 17 -12.41 1.45 2.56
N LYS A 18 -11.11 1.65 2.45
CA LYS A 18 -10.17 0.56 2.12
C LYS A 18 -9.12 0.46 3.20
N CYS A 19 -8.90 -0.76 3.69
CA CYS A 19 -7.75 -1.05 4.53
C CYS A 19 -6.46 -1.05 3.70
N ILE A 20 -5.31 -1.08 4.39
CA ILE A 20 -3.97 -1.13 3.76
C ILE A 20 -3.86 -2.25 2.72
N LYS A 21 -4.39 -3.44 3.03
CA LYS A 21 -4.34 -4.58 2.10
C LYS A 21 -5.14 -4.32 0.82
N CYS A 22 -6.32 -3.71 0.94
CA CYS A 22 -7.16 -3.38 -0.21
C CYS A 22 -6.50 -2.31 -1.09
N LEU A 23 -5.93 -1.27 -0.48
CA LEU A 23 -5.20 -0.23 -1.20
C LEU A 23 -3.96 -0.79 -1.92
N ALA A 24 -3.14 -1.60 -1.23
CA ALA A 24 -1.98 -2.21 -1.85
C ALA A 24 -2.34 -3.16 -3.02
N LYS A 25 -3.44 -3.91 -2.93
CA LYS A 25 -3.96 -4.73 -4.03
C LYS A 25 -4.44 -3.90 -5.21
N GLN A 26 -5.12 -2.78 -4.93
CA GLN A 26 -5.58 -1.87 -5.98
C GLN A 26 -4.37 -1.27 -6.71
N GLU A 27 -3.39 -0.74 -5.98
CA GLU A 27 -2.16 -0.20 -6.56
C GLU A 27 -1.41 -1.25 -7.39
N LEU A 28 -1.32 -2.49 -6.89
CA LEU A 28 -0.69 -3.59 -7.62
C LEU A 28 -1.41 -3.86 -8.95
N GLY A 29 -2.74 -3.91 -8.92
CA GLY A 29 -3.57 -4.11 -10.11
C GLY A 29 -3.45 -2.96 -11.11
N SER A 30 -3.36 -1.71 -10.64
CA SER A 30 -3.11 -0.55 -11.50
C SER A 30 -1.74 -0.65 -12.16
N CYS A 31 -0.69 -0.98 -11.39
CA CYS A 31 0.66 -1.17 -11.93
C CYS A 31 0.67 -2.27 -13.01
N LEU A 32 0.01 -3.39 -12.76
CA LEU A 32 -0.08 -4.48 -13.74
C LEU A 32 -0.79 -4.03 -15.02
N LYS A 33 -1.92 -3.33 -14.90
CA LYS A 33 -2.66 -2.82 -16.08
C LYS A 33 -1.81 -1.87 -16.90
N GLU A 34 -1.05 -0.99 -16.25
CA GLU A 34 -0.14 -0.07 -16.93
C GLU A 34 1.02 -0.80 -17.60
N LEU A 35 1.64 -1.78 -16.93
CA LEU A 35 2.70 -2.63 -17.50
C LEU A 35 2.23 -3.37 -18.75
N LEU A 36 0.98 -3.86 -18.74
CA LEU A 36 0.38 -4.54 -19.89
C LEU A 36 -0.02 -3.60 -21.03
N ARG A 37 -0.20 -2.30 -20.76
CA ARG A 37 -0.60 -1.27 -21.74
C ARG A 37 0.58 -0.50 -22.34
N GLY A 38 1.72 -0.46 -21.65
CA GLY A 38 2.87 0.40 -21.97
C GLY A 38 3.97 -0.25 -22.81
N GLU A 39 4.96 0.57 -23.17
CA GLU A 39 6.21 0.12 -23.79
C GLU A 39 7.07 -0.67 -22.79
N ILE A 40 7.69 -1.73 -23.30
CA ILE A 40 8.62 -2.59 -22.58
C ILE A 40 9.73 -1.74 -21.93
N GLY A 41 9.95 -1.89 -20.62
CA GLY A 41 11.10 -1.29 -19.92
C GLY A 41 10.79 -0.15 -18.93
N ASN A 42 9.54 0.03 -18.49
CA ASN A 42 9.24 0.93 -17.37
C ASN A 42 9.69 0.32 -16.04
N LYS A 43 11.01 0.39 -15.79
CA LYS A 43 11.68 -0.18 -14.61
C LYS A 43 11.15 0.33 -13.28
N GLU A 44 10.63 1.57 -13.24
CA GLU A 44 10.03 2.10 -12.01
C GLU A 44 8.69 1.43 -11.70
N LEU A 45 7.86 1.22 -12.73
CA LEU A 45 6.58 0.54 -12.59
C LEU A 45 6.75 -0.96 -12.27
N GLU A 46 7.74 -1.62 -12.88
CA GLU A 46 8.15 -2.99 -12.55
C GLU A 46 8.60 -3.09 -11.08
N ALA A 47 9.48 -2.19 -10.65
CA ALA A 47 9.95 -2.15 -9.26
C ALA A 47 8.80 -1.88 -8.27
N LYS A 48 7.86 -0.98 -8.62
CA LYS A 48 6.67 -0.71 -7.81
C LYS A 48 5.76 -1.95 -7.72
N TYR A 49 5.57 -2.67 -8.83
CA TYR A 49 4.80 -3.91 -8.86
C TYR A 49 5.42 -5.00 -7.98
N GLU A 50 6.72 -5.28 -8.15
CA GLU A 50 7.44 -6.27 -7.35
C GLU A 50 7.43 -5.94 -5.85
N ALA A 51 7.60 -4.66 -5.53
CA ALA A 51 7.53 -4.14 -4.18
C ALA A 51 6.15 -4.42 -3.56
N LEU A 52 5.05 -4.05 -4.23
CA LEU A 52 3.69 -4.30 -3.76
C LEU A 52 3.39 -5.79 -3.61
N ALA A 53 3.82 -6.61 -4.57
CA ALA A 53 3.65 -8.06 -4.52
C ALA A 53 4.39 -8.68 -3.33
N SER A 54 5.63 -8.25 -3.11
CA SER A 54 6.47 -8.69 -1.98
C SER A 54 5.88 -8.25 -0.63
N PHE A 55 5.39 -7.01 -0.55
CA PHE A 55 4.71 -6.51 0.64
C PHE A 55 3.47 -7.35 0.97
N LEU A 56 2.57 -7.57 0.00
CA LEU A 56 1.33 -8.33 0.20
C LEU A 56 1.57 -9.78 0.64
N LYS A 57 2.69 -10.40 0.25
CA LYS A 57 3.10 -11.74 0.68
C LYS A 57 3.82 -11.74 2.03
N SER A 58 4.32 -10.59 2.48
CA SER A 58 5.12 -10.49 3.70
C SER A 58 4.26 -10.43 4.98
N PRO A 59 4.76 -10.91 6.13
CA PRO A 59 4.10 -10.72 7.43
C PRO A 59 4.04 -9.24 7.84
N VAL A 60 4.88 -8.38 7.26
CA VAL A 60 4.87 -6.92 7.47
C VAL A 60 3.53 -6.32 7.06
N SER A 61 2.90 -6.83 5.99
CA SER A 61 1.57 -6.35 5.57
C SER A 61 0.50 -6.56 6.63
N LYS A 62 0.45 -7.76 7.24
CA LYS A 62 -0.50 -8.07 8.31
C LYS A 62 -0.26 -7.18 9.54
N LYS A 63 1.01 -7.00 9.94
CA LYS A 63 1.37 -6.10 11.04
C LYS A 63 0.93 -4.66 10.78
N LEU A 64 1.20 -4.14 9.59
CA LEU A 64 0.82 -2.78 9.22
C LEU A 64 -0.72 -2.63 9.18
N CYS A 65 -1.45 -3.61 8.64
CA CYS A 65 -2.92 -3.57 8.65
C CYS A 65 -3.46 -3.46 10.08
N ASN A 66 -3.02 -4.33 10.99
CA ASN A 66 -3.49 -4.32 12.37
C ASN A 66 -3.20 -2.99 13.08
N VAL A 67 -2.02 -2.41 12.85
CA VAL A 67 -1.64 -1.12 13.46
C VAL A 67 -2.49 0.02 12.91
N CYS A 68 -2.69 0.07 11.59
CA CYS A 68 -3.54 1.08 10.97
C CYS A 68 -5.00 0.93 11.42
N GLU A 69 -5.54 -0.29 11.48
CA GLU A 69 -6.89 -0.56 11.95
C GLU A 69 -7.10 -0.11 13.40
N ARG A 70 -6.11 -0.30 14.28
CA ARG A 70 -6.17 0.21 15.65
C ARG A 70 -6.23 1.74 15.71
N PHE A 71 -5.36 2.43 14.96
CA PHE A 71 -5.37 3.90 14.95
C PHE A 71 -6.64 4.48 14.35
N LEU A 72 -7.15 3.86 13.28
CA LEU A 72 -8.44 4.24 12.73
C LEU A 72 -9.54 4.06 13.80
N ALA A 73 -9.50 2.99 14.61
CA ALA A 73 -10.51 2.70 15.62
C ALA A 73 -10.56 3.74 16.74
N GLU A 74 -9.41 4.36 17.01
CA GLU A 74 -9.26 5.50 17.91
C GLU A 74 -9.76 6.82 17.28
N GLY A 75 -10.29 6.80 16.05
CA GLY A 75 -10.77 7.97 15.32
C GLY A 75 -9.66 8.80 14.67
N ARG A 76 -8.43 8.28 14.57
CA ARG A 76 -7.30 8.99 13.98
C ARG A 76 -7.23 8.82 12.47
N GLU A 77 -6.72 9.83 11.78
CA GLU A 77 -6.35 9.69 10.37
C GLU A 77 -4.96 9.08 10.23
N VAL A 78 -4.80 8.19 9.25
CA VAL A 78 -3.60 7.38 9.09
C VAL A 78 -3.08 7.48 7.65
N ILE A 79 -1.81 7.84 7.50
CA ILE A 79 -1.09 7.77 6.23
C ILE A 79 0.09 6.81 6.40
N ALA A 80 0.09 5.71 5.64
CA ALA A 80 1.18 4.76 5.61
C ALA A 80 2.07 4.99 4.38
N LYS A 81 3.37 5.20 4.60
CA LYS A 81 4.37 5.30 3.54
C LYS A 81 5.19 4.02 3.51
N LEU A 82 5.08 3.25 2.43
CA LEU A 82 5.86 2.04 2.20
C LEU A 82 7.17 2.36 1.50
N TYR A 83 8.25 1.81 2.04
CA TYR A 83 9.60 1.89 1.50
C TYR A 83 10.14 0.49 1.29
N PHE A 84 10.99 0.31 0.29
CA PHE A 84 11.61 -0.99 0.01
C PHE A 84 13.12 -0.83 0.06
N TRP A 85 13.74 -1.48 1.04
CA TRP A 85 15.19 -1.44 1.23
C TRP A 85 15.74 -2.86 1.20
N ARG A 86 16.65 -3.14 0.26
CA ARG A 86 17.23 -4.47 0.04
C ARG A 86 16.16 -5.57 -0.10
N GLY A 87 15.11 -5.31 -0.88
CA GLY A 87 14.00 -6.25 -1.13
C GLY A 87 13.04 -6.46 0.05
N LYS A 88 13.24 -5.79 1.19
CA LYS A 88 12.36 -5.90 2.37
C LYS A 88 11.44 -4.69 2.47
N PRO A 89 10.12 -4.90 2.66
CA PRO A 89 9.19 -3.81 2.93
C PRO A 89 9.46 -3.21 4.32
N LYS A 90 9.56 -1.88 4.37
CA LYS A 90 9.55 -1.04 5.56
C LYS A 90 8.42 -0.04 5.44
N TYR A 91 7.99 0.54 6.56
CA TYR A 91 6.95 1.55 6.54
C TYR A 91 7.15 2.63 7.60
N ILE A 92 6.58 3.80 7.33
CA ILE A 92 6.39 4.88 8.30
C ILE A 92 4.89 5.16 8.36
N ILE A 93 4.38 5.37 9.57
CA ILE A 93 3.01 5.81 9.80
C ILE A 93 3.05 7.27 10.21
N LYS A 94 2.25 8.09 9.54
CA LYS A 94 1.92 9.44 9.98
C LYS A 94 0.48 9.44 10.47
N LEU A 95 0.28 9.99 11.66
CA LEU A 95 -1.02 10.25 12.23
C LEU A 95 -1.33 11.73 12.05
N THR A 96 -2.56 12.05 11.69
CA THR A 96 -3.05 13.42 11.56
C THR A 96 -4.26 13.59 12.48
#